data_AF-A0A292SW68-F1
#
_entry.id   AF-A0A292SW68-F1
#
_cell.length_a   1.000
_cell.length_b   1.000
_cell.length_c   1.000
_cell.angle_alpha   90.00
_cell.angle_beta   90.00
_cell.angle_gamma   90.00
#
_symmetry.space_group_name_H-M   'P 1'
#
loop_
_entity.id
_entity.type
_entity.pdbx_description
1 polymer ?
#
loop_
_entity_poly.entity_id
_entity_poly.type
_entity_poly.pdbx_seq_one_letter_code
_entity_poly.pdbx_strand_id
1 'polypeptide(L)'
;MGMSASQARLLSLQARQSNLEYQGQQINQERTILSQQATALYNSLLSMTVPTPPATTDFQTIQYSGKLGATEYTFDANSVKPDGDFYSVTMQEKKHGDSLQQNATIALVDKNSTGSFKGVELDPTTVSLSPDEEVPTGNYVPDTQGSQYMVPITLTDNGDGTYSFPSQGGTYYTKSGNKFSQNSSGIPVSGLTYYTLTSSASGATGAVQVKAETTTVGGGSTTDANYITRSDMANIWVEENGQVRKAELSDFDTDPSQSNILKLKSGVKYIQQSDAANAKTYSVKGDIDGVTVGDKGVHRLTEEEKQTYGDAIANSGLQDAQGNPYDADDFYMYYDNKNNAVFVLISDVDDGNNNATTYSYVANGEYTKNTTYDDVQLTFDPTNGRITQIAIPTYAADGTVSSWTAISVSAETVTDDAAYEDAYNKYEYDTYLYDQKNKEINAKTEVIQQEDKNLELKLQRLDNERTQITTEIEAVEKVINDNIEASYKTFSG
;
A
#
# COMPACT_ATOMS: atom_id res chain seq x y z
N MET A 1 -15.40 49.67 91.15
CA MET A 1 -15.27 50.02 89.72
C MET A 1 -16.32 51.07 89.42
N GLY A 2 -15.98 52.15 88.72
CA GLY A 2 -17.00 53.15 88.32
C GLY A 2 -17.97 52.53 87.31
N MET A 3 -19.25 52.90 87.35
CA MET A 3 -20.31 52.38 86.46
C MET A 3 -19.90 52.37 84.98
N SER A 4 -19.18 53.38 84.52
CA SER A 4 -18.68 53.48 83.14
C SER A 4 -17.69 52.37 82.77
N ALA A 5 -16.82 51.95 83.70
CA ALA A 5 -15.84 50.90 83.46
C ALA A 5 -16.51 49.51 83.38
N SER A 6 -17.53 49.25 84.21
CA SER A 6 -18.30 48.01 84.15
C SER A 6 -19.14 47.91 82.87
N GLN A 7 -19.76 49.01 82.43
CA GLN A 7 -20.49 49.06 81.17
C GLN A 7 -19.58 48.88 79.95
N ALA A 8 -18.39 49.49 79.94
CA ALA A 8 -17.41 49.31 78.87
C ALA A 8 -16.91 47.86 78.77
N ARG A 9 -16.69 47.20 79.92
CA ARG A 9 -16.31 45.78 79.97
C ARG A 9 -17.45 44.89 79.47
N LEU A 10 -18.69 45.13 79.91
CA LEU A 10 -19.86 44.39 79.43
C LEU A 10 -19.98 44.46 77.90
N LEU A 11 -19.86 45.66 77.33
CA LEU A 11 -19.92 45.87 75.88
C LEU A 11 -18.80 45.10 75.15
N SER A 12 -17.58 45.09 75.70
CA SER A 12 -16.45 44.36 75.12
C SER A 12 -16.62 42.83 75.17
N LEU A 13 -17.21 42.31 76.26
CA LEU A 13 -17.49 40.89 76.42
C LEU A 13 -18.63 40.45 75.49
N GLN A 14 -19.68 41.25 75.37
CA GLN A 14 -20.78 41.02 74.42
C GLN A 14 -20.27 41.06 72.97
N ALA A 15 -19.39 42.00 72.62
CA ALA A 15 -18.76 42.04 71.30
C ALA A 15 -17.92 40.79 71.02
N ARG A 16 -17.19 40.29 72.03
CA ARG A 16 -16.41 39.04 71.91
C ARG A 16 -17.31 37.82 71.81
N GLN A 17 -18.39 37.74 72.59
CA GLN A 17 -19.39 36.66 72.51
C GLN A 17 -20.02 36.60 71.11
N SER A 18 -20.44 37.75 70.57
CA SER A 18 -20.98 37.84 69.20
C SER A 18 -19.95 37.40 68.14
N ASN A 19 -18.67 37.71 68.34
CA ASN A 19 -17.61 37.25 67.44
C ASN A 19 -17.42 35.72 67.52
N LEU A 20 -17.41 35.13 68.72
CA LEU A 20 -17.31 33.68 68.89
C LEU A 20 -18.51 32.94 68.27
N GLU A 21 -19.72 33.49 68.40
CA GLU A 21 -20.92 32.95 67.75
C GLU A 21 -20.82 33.01 66.22
N TYR A 22 -20.35 34.13 65.69
CA TYR A 22 -20.10 34.28 64.25
C TYR A 22 -19.05 33.29 63.73
N GLN A 23 -17.96 33.06 64.47
CA GLN A 23 -16.96 32.04 64.13
C GLN A 23 -17.55 30.62 64.19
N GLY A 24 -18.37 30.31 65.19
CA GLY A 24 -19.07 29.02 65.28
C GLY A 24 -20.02 28.78 64.11
N GLN A 25 -20.74 29.81 63.67
CA GLN A 25 -21.60 29.72 62.47
C GLN A 25 -20.79 29.46 61.20
N GLN A 26 -19.66 30.13 61.01
CA GLN A 26 -18.77 29.89 59.86
C GLN A 26 -18.23 28.46 59.85
N ILE A 27 -17.78 27.94 61.00
CA ILE A 27 -17.30 26.55 61.09
C ILE A 27 -18.40 25.56 60.74
N ASN A 28 -19.64 25.79 61.19
CA ASN A 28 -20.77 24.92 60.83
C ASN A 28 -21.10 24.97 59.33
N GLN A 29 -20.91 26.13 58.67
CA GLN A 29 -21.02 26.24 57.21
C GLN A 29 -19.92 25.44 56.51
N GLU A 30 -18.66 25.57 56.95
CA GLU A 30 -17.53 24.80 56.41
C GLU A 30 -17.77 23.28 56.55
N ARG A 31 -18.21 22.81 57.72
CA ARG A 31 -18.58 21.40 57.92
C ARG A 31 -19.71 20.94 57.01
N THR A 32 -20.70 21.79 56.75
CA THR A 32 -21.79 21.49 55.82
C THR A 32 -21.26 21.31 54.39
N ILE A 33 -20.31 22.16 53.96
CA ILE A 33 -19.64 22.05 52.65
C ILE A 33 -18.83 20.75 52.57
N LEU A 34 -18.06 20.42 53.61
CA LEU A 34 -17.29 19.16 53.67
C LEU A 34 -18.21 17.92 53.58
N SER A 35 -19.37 17.95 54.23
CA SER A 35 -20.37 16.88 54.13
C SER A 35 -20.94 16.73 52.72
N GLN A 36 -21.20 17.84 52.02
CA GLN A 36 -21.60 17.82 50.61
C GLN A 36 -20.49 17.24 49.71
N GLN A 37 -19.23 17.60 49.96
CA GLN A 37 -18.08 17.05 49.23
C GLN A 37 -17.92 15.55 49.46
N ALA A 38 -18.06 15.07 50.70
CA ALA A 38 -18.04 13.64 51.03
C ALA A 38 -19.15 12.87 50.30
N THR A 39 -20.35 13.44 50.23
CA THR A 39 -21.49 12.87 49.48
C THR A 39 -21.19 12.80 47.98
N ALA A 40 -20.56 13.84 47.41
CA ALA A 40 -20.17 13.86 46.01
C ALA A 40 -19.11 12.79 45.68
N LEU A 41 -18.12 12.60 46.56
CA LEU A 41 -17.12 11.53 46.42
C LEU A 41 -17.75 10.13 46.50
N TYR A 42 -18.70 9.93 47.42
CA TYR A 42 -19.43 8.67 47.54
C TYR A 42 -20.24 8.35 46.28
N ASN A 43 -20.94 9.33 45.72
CA ASN A 43 -21.66 9.17 44.46
C ASN A 43 -20.71 8.91 43.28
N SER A 44 -19.51 9.52 43.28
CA SER A 44 -18.47 9.22 42.28
C SER A 44 -17.96 7.78 42.38
N LEU A 45 -17.88 7.21 43.58
CA LEU A 45 -17.45 5.82 43.76
C LEU A 45 -18.52 4.84 43.25
N LEU A 46 -19.80 5.15 43.47
CA LEU A 46 -20.94 4.35 43.01
C LEU A 46 -21.13 4.39 41.49
N SER A 47 -20.77 5.48 40.83
CA SER A 47 -20.86 5.61 39.38
C SER A 47 -19.67 5.01 38.63
N MET A 48 -18.59 4.63 39.34
CA MET A 48 -17.44 3.96 38.74
C MET A 48 -17.75 2.49 38.47
N THR A 49 -17.66 2.09 37.20
CA THR A 49 -17.79 0.70 36.77
C THR A 49 -16.43 0.00 36.81
N VAL A 50 -16.37 -1.20 37.40
CA VAL A 50 -15.17 -2.05 37.34
C VAL A 50 -14.99 -2.52 35.90
N PRO A 51 -13.83 -2.28 35.27
CA PRO A 51 -13.55 -2.80 33.94
C PRO A 51 -13.59 -4.33 33.94
N THR A 52 -14.20 -4.91 32.92
CA THR A 52 -14.28 -6.37 32.73
C THR A 52 -13.29 -6.79 31.64
N PRO A 53 -12.51 -7.87 31.83
CA PRO A 53 -11.58 -8.33 30.82
C PRO A 53 -12.33 -8.83 29.58
N PRO A 54 -11.81 -8.58 28.36
CA PRO A 54 -12.40 -9.10 27.13
C PRO A 54 -12.32 -10.63 27.11
N ALA A 55 -13.38 -11.30 26.66
CA ALA A 55 -13.37 -12.75 26.49
C ALA A 55 -12.82 -13.11 25.11
N THR A 56 -11.88 -14.05 25.05
CA THR A 56 -11.28 -14.51 23.78
C THR A 56 -12.34 -15.06 22.81
N THR A 57 -13.44 -15.61 23.32
CA THR A 57 -14.54 -16.15 22.53
C THR A 57 -15.29 -15.10 21.73
N ASP A 58 -15.28 -13.84 22.18
CA ASP A 58 -15.97 -12.75 21.48
C ASP A 58 -15.23 -12.31 20.21
N PHE A 59 -13.97 -12.74 20.07
CA PHE A 59 -13.09 -12.47 18.93
C PHE A 59 -12.83 -13.74 18.11
N GLN A 60 -13.59 -14.80 18.36
CA GLN A 60 -13.50 -16.04 17.60
C GLN A 60 -14.56 -16.07 16.51
N THR A 61 -14.15 -16.42 15.30
CA THR A 61 -15.06 -16.71 14.19
C THR A 61 -14.82 -18.12 13.67
N ILE A 62 -15.84 -18.67 13.00
CA ILE A 62 -15.71 -19.96 12.32
C ILE A 62 -15.35 -19.65 10.87
N GLN A 63 -14.13 -20.00 10.47
CA GLN A 63 -13.69 -19.93 9.10
C GLN A 63 -13.85 -21.30 8.44
N TYR A 64 -14.36 -21.31 7.21
CA TYR A 64 -14.45 -22.48 6.37
C TYR A 64 -13.42 -22.39 5.25
N SER A 65 -12.73 -23.50 4.98
CA SER A 65 -11.75 -23.60 3.91
C SER A 65 -12.00 -24.83 3.03
N GLY A 66 -11.84 -24.69 1.73
CA GLY A 66 -12.02 -25.75 0.75
C GLY A 66 -11.16 -25.52 -0.49
N LYS A 67 -11.07 -26.54 -1.35
CA LYS A 67 -10.28 -26.46 -2.60
C LYS A 67 -11.08 -27.04 -3.76
N LEU A 68 -10.99 -26.38 -4.92
CA LEU A 68 -11.48 -26.90 -6.19
C LEU A 68 -10.41 -26.70 -7.26
N GLY A 69 -9.78 -27.80 -7.70
CA GLY A 69 -8.63 -27.74 -8.60
C GLY A 69 -7.46 -26.99 -7.95
N ALA A 70 -6.98 -25.93 -8.61
CA ALA A 70 -5.90 -25.06 -8.12
C ALA A 70 -6.39 -23.86 -7.29
N THR A 71 -7.70 -23.64 -7.21
CA THR A 71 -8.29 -22.52 -6.46
C THR A 71 -8.56 -22.94 -5.02
N GLU A 72 -8.08 -22.15 -4.06
CA GLU A 72 -8.46 -22.30 -2.65
C GLU A 72 -9.58 -21.32 -2.32
N TYR A 73 -10.54 -21.78 -1.53
CA TYR A 73 -11.71 -21.01 -1.12
C TYR A 73 -11.71 -20.88 0.39
N THR A 74 -11.89 -19.66 0.90
CA THR A 74 -12.08 -19.39 2.33
C THR A 74 -13.29 -18.48 2.53
N PHE A 75 -14.06 -18.70 3.58
CA PHE A 75 -15.17 -17.80 3.96
C PHE A 75 -15.45 -17.88 5.45
N ASP A 76 -15.96 -16.79 6.01
CA ASP A 76 -16.37 -16.73 7.40
C ASP A 76 -17.83 -17.18 7.54
N ALA A 77 -18.20 -17.83 8.64
CA ALA A 77 -19.59 -18.16 8.92
C ALA A 77 -20.52 -16.93 8.85
N ASN A 78 -20.03 -15.74 9.20
CA ASN A 78 -20.78 -14.49 9.14
C ASN A 78 -21.00 -13.97 7.70
N SER A 79 -20.28 -14.49 6.70
CA SER A 79 -20.51 -14.12 5.30
C SER A 79 -21.67 -14.88 4.66
N VAL A 80 -22.19 -15.91 5.34
CA VAL A 80 -23.33 -16.71 4.90
C VAL A 80 -24.63 -16.01 5.27
N LYS A 81 -25.42 -15.62 4.26
CA LYS A 81 -26.71 -14.96 4.43
C LYS A 81 -27.82 -15.83 3.85
N PRO A 82 -28.93 -16.07 4.57
CA PRO A 82 -30.07 -16.79 4.01
C PRO A 82 -30.72 -15.96 2.91
N ASP A 83 -31.06 -16.60 1.79
CA ASP A 83 -31.80 -16.01 0.68
C ASP A 83 -32.88 -17.00 0.20
N GLY A 84 -34.06 -16.91 0.83
CA GLY A 84 -35.15 -17.86 0.60
C GLY A 84 -34.76 -19.29 1.00
N ASP A 85 -34.84 -20.22 0.04
CA ASP A 85 -34.46 -21.63 0.21
C ASP A 85 -32.95 -21.87 0.01
N PHE A 86 -32.20 -20.84 -0.38
CA PHE A 86 -30.77 -20.88 -0.67
C PHE A 86 -29.99 -19.89 0.22
N TYR A 87 -28.70 -19.72 -0.06
CA TYR A 87 -27.81 -18.84 0.66
C TYR A 87 -27.02 -17.94 -0.31
N SER A 88 -26.74 -16.72 0.11
CA SER A 88 -25.71 -15.87 -0.49
C SER A 88 -24.44 -15.97 0.37
N VAL A 89 -23.31 -16.29 -0.24
CA VAL A 89 -22.04 -16.48 0.47
C VAL A 89 -20.95 -15.68 -0.21
N THR A 90 -20.32 -14.77 0.54
CA THR A 90 -19.09 -14.10 0.09
C THR A 90 -17.89 -14.96 0.46
N MET A 91 -17.15 -15.39 -0.55
CA MET A 91 -15.95 -16.22 -0.42
C MET A 91 -14.72 -15.47 -0.92
N GLN A 92 -13.61 -15.65 -0.23
CA GLN A 92 -12.29 -15.29 -0.73
C GLN A 92 -11.74 -16.46 -1.54
N GLU A 93 -11.28 -16.16 -2.75
CA GLU A 93 -10.69 -17.10 -3.69
C GLU A 93 -9.23 -16.78 -3.85
N LYS A 94 -8.39 -17.80 -3.67
CA LYS A 94 -6.96 -17.72 -3.89
C LYS A 94 -6.61 -18.39 -5.21
N LYS A 95 -6.14 -17.60 -6.17
CA LYS A 95 -5.92 -17.99 -7.58
C LYS A 95 -4.54 -17.57 -8.05
N HIS A 96 -4.15 -18.09 -9.21
CA HIS A 96 -2.97 -17.64 -9.95
C HIS A 96 -3.41 -16.94 -11.24
N GLY A 97 -2.76 -15.83 -11.56
CA GLY A 97 -3.04 -15.05 -12.76
C GLY A 97 -2.49 -13.64 -12.65
N ASP A 98 -2.79 -12.83 -13.65
CA ASP A 98 -2.38 -11.44 -13.66
C ASP A 98 -3.19 -10.65 -12.64
N SER A 99 -2.53 -9.83 -11.83
CA SER A 99 -3.18 -9.06 -10.76
C SER A 99 -2.45 -7.75 -10.48
N LEU A 100 -3.10 -6.88 -9.71
CA LEU A 100 -2.46 -5.70 -9.13
C LEU A 100 -2.17 -5.94 -7.65
N GLN A 101 -0.93 -5.65 -7.24
CA GLN A 101 -0.50 -5.76 -5.86
C GLN A 101 -0.26 -4.37 -5.27
N GLN A 102 -0.88 -4.07 -4.14
CA GLN A 102 -0.69 -2.80 -3.43
C GLN A 102 0.77 -2.64 -3.00
N ASN A 103 1.34 -1.48 -3.31
CA ASN A 103 2.68 -1.12 -2.86
C ASN A 103 2.64 -0.67 -1.39
N ALA A 104 3.61 -1.13 -0.59
CA ALA A 104 3.70 -0.78 0.83
C ALA A 104 3.99 0.71 1.10
N THR A 105 4.48 1.44 0.09
CA THR A 105 4.83 2.85 0.20
C THR A 105 3.74 3.71 -0.45
N ILE A 106 3.22 4.68 0.29
CA ILE A 106 2.32 5.70 -0.24
C ILE A 106 3.12 6.67 -1.12
N ALA A 107 2.64 6.93 -2.33
CA ALA A 107 3.28 7.84 -3.26
C ALA A 107 2.79 9.28 -3.05
N LEU A 108 3.68 10.26 -3.20
CA LEU A 108 3.30 11.68 -3.18
C LEU A 108 2.66 12.06 -4.52
N VAL A 109 1.59 12.85 -4.47
CA VAL A 109 0.93 13.40 -5.64
C VAL A 109 1.27 14.89 -5.75
N ASP A 110 1.80 15.31 -6.90
CA ASP A 110 2.04 16.72 -7.21
C ASP A 110 1.34 17.08 -8.52
N LYS A 111 0.41 18.04 -8.44
CA LYS A 111 -0.38 18.56 -9.57
C LYS A 111 0.23 19.79 -10.25
N ASN A 112 1.46 20.14 -9.89
CA ASN A 112 2.23 21.23 -10.51
C ASN A 112 3.60 20.77 -11.05
N SER A 113 3.83 19.45 -11.11
CA SER A 113 5.12 18.86 -11.50
C SER A 113 5.04 18.21 -12.87
N THR A 114 6.18 18.12 -13.57
CA THR A 114 6.29 17.62 -14.95
C THR A 114 7.13 16.35 -14.99
N GLY A 115 6.53 15.23 -14.52
CA GLY A 115 7.01 13.85 -14.71
C GLY A 115 8.39 13.45 -14.16
N SER A 116 8.72 12.14 -14.22
CA SER A 116 10.03 11.56 -13.83
C SER A 116 10.52 10.45 -14.76
N PHE A 117 10.26 10.53 -16.06
CA PHE A 117 11.01 9.65 -16.96
C PHE A 117 12.48 10.02 -16.87
N LYS A 118 13.32 9.08 -16.42
CA LYS A 118 14.75 9.29 -16.29
C LYS A 118 15.48 8.63 -17.44
N GLY A 119 16.25 9.43 -18.14
CA GLY A 119 17.04 8.96 -19.24
C GLY A 119 18.28 9.79 -19.45
N VAL A 120 19.24 9.17 -20.12
CA VAL A 120 20.44 9.86 -20.60
C VAL A 120 20.19 10.19 -22.06
N GLU A 121 20.29 11.48 -22.38
CA GLU A 121 20.26 11.96 -23.75
C GLU A 121 21.39 11.30 -24.53
N LEU A 122 21.04 10.59 -25.60
CA LEU A 122 21.99 9.99 -26.50
C LEU A 122 22.42 11.02 -27.51
N ASP A 123 23.72 11.20 -27.63
CA ASP A 123 24.29 12.00 -28.68
C ASP A 123 24.28 11.17 -29.98
N PRO A 124 23.46 11.53 -30.98
CA PRO A 124 23.38 10.85 -32.26
C PRO A 124 24.57 11.20 -33.15
N THR A 125 25.71 11.58 -32.56
CA THR A 125 27.04 11.72 -33.19
C THR A 125 28.14 10.99 -32.42
N THR A 126 27.82 10.38 -31.26
CA THR A 126 28.80 9.63 -30.45
C THR A 126 28.29 8.31 -29.85
N VAL A 127 26.98 8.01 -29.90
CA VAL A 127 26.42 6.84 -29.21
C VAL A 127 26.47 5.55 -30.02
N SER A 128 26.75 4.45 -29.31
CA SER A 128 26.63 3.07 -29.79
C SER A 128 26.25 2.18 -28.60
N LEU A 129 25.03 1.65 -28.62
CA LEU A 129 24.52 0.73 -27.59
C LEU A 129 24.51 -0.67 -28.20
N SER A 130 25.27 -1.58 -27.59
CA SER A 130 25.50 -2.99 -27.98
C SER A 130 25.94 -3.24 -29.43
N PRO A 131 27.20 -2.97 -29.79
CA PRO A 131 27.58 -3.12 -31.19
C PRO A 131 28.11 -4.50 -31.59
N ASP A 132 28.40 -5.43 -30.68
CA ASP A 132 29.10 -6.68 -31.07
C ASP A 132 28.14 -7.80 -31.52
N GLU A 133 27.81 -7.79 -32.81
CA GLU A 133 27.37 -8.99 -33.55
C GLU A 133 28.29 -9.15 -34.78
N GLU A 134 28.88 -10.34 -34.97
CA GLU A 134 29.69 -10.61 -36.16
C GLU A 134 28.77 -10.72 -37.38
N VAL A 135 28.78 -9.71 -38.24
CA VAL A 135 27.97 -9.69 -39.46
C VAL A 135 28.86 -10.00 -40.67
N PRO A 136 28.53 -11.00 -41.51
CA PRO A 136 29.29 -11.28 -42.73
C PRO A 136 29.05 -10.17 -43.76
N THR A 137 30.04 -9.29 -43.98
CA THR A 137 29.99 -8.28 -45.06
C THR A 137 30.88 -8.75 -46.22
N GLY A 138 30.28 -8.79 -47.41
CA GLY A 138 30.83 -9.59 -48.51
C GLY A 138 31.98 -8.95 -49.28
N ASN A 139 33.18 -9.49 -49.09
CA ASN A 139 34.22 -9.75 -50.11
C ASN A 139 35.15 -10.89 -49.60
N TYR A 140 35.87 -11.56 -50.51
CA TYR A 140 36.74 -12.70 -50.19
C TYR A 140 38.17 -12.25 -49.83
N VAL A 141 38.61 -12.37 -48.56
CA VAL A 141 40.00 -12.68 -48.15
C VAL A 141 39.99 -13.25 -46.67
N PRO A 142 41.08 -13.69 -45.98
CA PRO A 142 41.26 -15.11 -45.73
C PRO A 142 41.48 -15.53 -44.20
N ASP A 143 40.83 -16.56 -43.59
CA ASP A 143 41.12 -17.21 -42.23
C ASP A 143 41.79 -18.66 -42.00
N THR A 144 42.48 -18.89 -40.88
CA THR A 144 43.93 -19.06 -40.66
C THR A 144 44.39 -20.50 -40.43
N GLN A 145 43.58 -21.51 -40.78
CA GLN A 145 43.96 -22.91 -40.59
C GLN A 145 43.57 -23.82 -41.78
N GLY A 146 44.57 -24.13 -42.62
CA GLY A 146 44.52 -25.24 -43.59
C GLY A 146 43.82 -24.91 -44.91
N SER A 147 44.52 -25.09 -46.04
CA SER A 147 44.05 -24.71 -47.38
C SER A 147 42.75 -25.41 -47.81
N GLN A 148 41.65 -24.66 -47.99
CA GLN A 148 40.39 -25.12 -48.58
C GLN A 148 40.14 -24.46 -49.96
N TYR A 149 39.34 -25.12 -50.80
CA TYR A 149 39.11 -24.79 -52.22
C TYR A 149 37.62 -24.95 -52.59
N MET A 150 37.09 -24.00 -53.35
CA MET A 150 35.85 -24.16 -54.10
C MET A 150 36.13 -24.92 -55.40
N VAL A 151 35.42 -26.01 -55.63
CA VAL A 151 35.52 -26.82 -56.86
C VAL A 151 34.17 -26.80 -57.58
N PRO A 152 34.12 -26.51 -58.89
CA PRO A 152 32.87 -26.56 -59.64
C PRO A 152 32.30 -27.98 -59.65
N ILE A 153 30.99 -28.08 -59.52
CA ILE A 153 30.26 -29.36 -59.58
C ILE A 153 29.29 -29.37 -60.75
N THR A 154 29.12 -30.56 -61.33
CA THR A 154 28.10 -30.81 -62.35
C THR A 154 26.85 -31.33 -61.68
N LEU A 155 25.70 -30.75 -62.01
CA LEU A 155 24.41 -31.23 -61.55
C LEU A 155 24.02 -32.50 -62.32
N THR A 156 23.28 -33.39 -61.67
CA THR A 156 22.66 -34.55 -62.33
C THR A 156 21.27 -34.13 -62.81
N ASP A 157 21.00 -34.31 -64.09
CA ASP A 157 19.64 -34.20 -64.64
C ASP A 157 18.87 -35.48 -64.27
N ASN A 158 17.75 -35.32 -63.55
CA ASN A 158 16.93 -36.46 -63.11
C ASN A 158 16.01 -36.99 -64.23
N GLY A 159 16.00 -36.36 -65.41
CA GLY A 159 15.20 -36.76 -66.57
C GLY A 159 13.73 -36.30 -66.52
N ASP A 160 13.33 -35.61 -65.44
CA ASP A 160 12.01 -35.02 -65.22
C ASP A 160 12.01 -33.48 -65.29
N GLY A 161 13.13 -32.89 -65.74
CA GLY A 161 13.34 -31.44 -65.78
C GLY A 161 13.83 -30.85 -64.45
N THR A 162 14.03 -31.68 -63.42
CA THR A 162 14.68 -31.27 -62.17
C THR A 162 16.16 -31.67 -62.16
N TYR A 163 16.94 -30.90 -61.41
CA TYR A 163 18.36 -31.18 -61.22
C TYR A 163 18.59 -31.61 -59.77
N SER A 164 19.59 -32.45 -59.55
CA SER A 164 20.05 -32.81 -58.21
C SER A 164 21.55 -32.55 -58.07
N PHE A 165 21.96 -32.21 -56.85
CA PHE A 165 23.38 -32.17 -56.52
C PHE A 165 23.94 -33.60 -56.49
N PRO A 166 25.22 -33.80 -56.83
CA PRO A 166 25.87 -35.09 -56.66
C PRO A 166 25.74 -35.58 -55.20
N SER A 167 25.58 -36.89 -55.00
CA SER A 167 25.14 -37.52 -53.74
C SER A 167 26.03 -37.32 -52.50
N GLN A 168 27.10 -36.54 -52.62
CA GLN A 168 27.96 -36.14 -51.52
C GLN A 168 27.28 -34.98 -50.79
N GLY A 169 26.55 -35.27 -49.70
CA GLY A 169 25.97 -34.23 -48.86
C GLY A 169 26.97 -33.12 -48.53
N GLY A 170 26.57 -31.86 -48.67
CA GLY A 170 27.47 -30.72 -48.49
C GLY A 170 26.80 -29.39 -48.78
N THR A 171 27.50 -28.32 -48.42
CA THR A 171 27.08 -26.94 -48.70
C THR A 171 27.44 -26.57 -50.13
N TYR A 172 26.47 -26.08 -50.91
CA TYR A 172 26.65 -25.69 -52.30
C TYR A 172 26.61 -24.19 -52.46
N TYR A 173 27.37 -23.68 -53.43
CA TYR A 173 27.50 -22.26 -53.67
C TYR A 173 27.32 -21.93 -55.15
N THR A 174 26.69 -20.80 -55.47
CA THR A 174 26.63 -20.25 -56.82
C THR A 174 27.63 -19.11 -56.96
N LYS A 175 28.18 -18.92 -58.16
CA LYS A 175 29.13 -17.84 -58.45
C LYS A 175 28.44 -16.71 -59.23
N SER A 176 28.58 -15.48 -58.74
CA SER A 176 28.20 -14.25 -59.46
C SER A 176 29.37 -13.27 -59.46
N GLY A 177 29.99 -13.07 -60.63
CA GLY A 177 31.23 -12.32 -60.75
C GLY A 177 32.38 -13.00 -59.98
N ASN A 178 33.02 -12.27 -59.06
CA ASN A 178 34.08 -12.81 -58.18
C ASN A 178 33.55 -13.27 -56.80
N LYS A 179 32.23 -13.31 -56.62
CA LYS A 179 31.61 -13.68 -55.34
C LYS A 179 30.95 -15.06 -55.44
N PHE A 180 31.00 -15.85 -54.38
CA PHE A 180 30.14 -17.03 -54.22
C PHE A 180 29.13 -16.80 -53.10
N SER A 181 27.95 -17.40 -53.25
CA SER A 181 26.86 -17.33 -52.28
C SER A 181 26.35 -18.73 -52.01
N GLN A 182 26.15 -19.07 -50.74
CA GLN A 182 25.58 -20.37 -50.36
C GLN A 182 24.16 -20.48 -50.92
N ASN A 183 23.84 -21.61 -51.55
CA ASN A 183 22.48 -21.94 -51.94
C ASN A 183 21.71 -22.43 -50.70
N SER A 184 21.10 -21.48 -49.98
CA SER A 184 20.28 -21.77 -48.78
C SER A 184 18.94 -22.44 -49.12
N SER A 185 18.49 -22.37 -50.37
CA SER A 185 17.24 -22.98 -50.80
C SER A 185 17.35 -24.50 -50.98
N GLY A 186 18.57 -25.05 -51.10
CA GLY A 186 18.82 -26.49 -51.28
C GLY A 186 18.35 -27.07 -52.62
N ILE A 187 17.62 -26.30 -53.43
CA ILE A 187 17.10 -26.70 -54.74
C ILE A 187 18.01 -26.10 -55.82
N PRO A 188 18.60 -26.91 -56.72
CA PRO A 188 19.40 -26.40 -57.83
C PRO A 188 18.53 -25.84 -58.95
N VAL A 189 18.95 -24.69 -59.48
CA VAL A 189 18.33 -23.98 -60.60
C VAL A 189 19.16 -24.17 -61.87
N SER A 190 18.49 -24.48 -62.98
CA SER A 190 19.12 -24.63 -64.31
C SER A 190 19.77 -23.33 -64.78
N GLY A 191 20.95 -23.44 -65.42
CA GLY A 191 21.69 -22.30 -65.99
C GLY A 191 22.69 -21.63 -65.06
N LEU A 192 22.77 -22.01 -63.77
CA LEU A 192 23.77 -21.52 -62.83
C LEU A 192 24.92 -22.53 -62.65
N THR A 193 26.15 -22.01 -62.47
CA THR A 193 27.31 -22.84 -62.11
C THR A 193 27.40 -22.97 -60.59
N TYR A 194 27.43 -24.22 -60.12
CA TYR A 194 27.53 -24.54 -58.70
C TYR A 194 28.93 -25.01 -58.33
N TYR A 195 29.29 -24.78 -57.07
CA TYR A 195 30.57 -25.13 -56.49
C TYR A 195 30.37 -25.78 -55.12
N THR A 196 31.31 -26.62 -54.72
CA THR A 196 31.38 -27.22 -53.37
C THR A 196 32.73 -26.92 -52.73
N LEU A 197 32.79 -26.93 -51.39
CA LEU A 197 34.00 -26.67 -50.62
C LEU A 197 34.76 -27.98 -50.34
N THR A 198 36.07 -28.00 -50.57
CA THR A 198 36.94 -29.17 -50.33
C THR A 198 38.29 -28.75 -49.75
N SER A 199 38.99 -29.65 -49.06
CA SER A 199 40.34 -29.45 -48.55
C SER A 199 41.45 -29.81 -49.57
N SER A 200 41.10 -30.30 -50.77
CA SER A 200 42.07 -30.75 -51.78
C SER A 200 41.85 -30.11 -53.16
N ALA A 201 42.90 -29.52 -53.75
CA ALA A 201 42.86 -28.91 -55.09
C ALA A 201 43.11 -29.90 -56.25
N SER A 202 43.53 -31.13 -55.94
CA SER A 202 44.09 -32.04 -56.94
C SER A 202 43.00 -32.62 -57.86
N GLY A 203 43.09 -32.32 -59.15
CA GLY A 203 42.33 -33.02 -60.21
C GLY A 203 41.08 -32.29 -60.74
N ALA A 204 40.77 -31.08 -60.27
CA ALA A 204 39.61 -30.32 -60.75
C ALA A 204 40.02 -29.05 -61.50
N THR A 205 39.69 -28.98 -62.79
CA THR A 205 39.87 -27.78 -63.61
C THR A 205 38.97 -26.65 -63.09
N GLY A 206 39.55 -25.55 -62.61
CA GLY A 206 38.80 -24.38 -62.12
C GLY A 206 38.62 -24.26 -60.60
N ALA A 207 39.39 -25.01 -59.80
CA ALA A 207 39.40 -24.87 -58.35
C ALA A 207 39.90 -23.47 -57.88
N VAL A 208 39.26 -22.90 -56.86
CA VAL A 208 39.56 -21.56 -56.31
C VAL A 208 39.84 -21.66 -54.81
N GLN A 209 40.97 -21.18 -54.29
CA GLN A 209 41.24 -21.18 -52.84
C GLN A 209 40.27 -20.26 -52.07
N VAL A 210 39.86 -20.67 -50.87
CA VAL A 210 38.93 -19.93 -50.00
C VAL A 210 39.45 -19.88 -48.57
N LYS A 211 39.18 -18.76 -47.90
CA LYS A 211 39.52 -18.47 -46.51
C LYS A 211 38.56 -17.28 -46.11
N ALA A 212 37.90 -17.27 -44.95
CA ALA A 212 36.73 -16.39 -44.66
C ALA A 212 37.05 -15.06 -43.94
N GLU A 213 36.28 -13.99 -44.19
CA GLU A 213 36.32 -12.69 -43.50
C GLU A 213 34.99 -12.46 -42.74
N THR A 214 35.07 -12.07 -41.47
CA THR A 214 33.97 -11.50 -40.67
C THR A 214 34.26 -10.02 -40.39
N THR A 215 33.24 -9.17 -40.28
CA THR A 215 33.39 -7.82 -39.70
C THR A 215 32.75 -7.82 -38.33
N THR A 216 33.51 -7.45 -37.31
CA THR A 216 32.94 -6.99 -36.04
C THR A 216 32.42 -5.59 -36.28
N VAL A 217 31.10 -5.42 -36.32
CA VAL A 217 30.56 -4.11 -35.93
C VAL A 217 30.80 -4.04 -34.42
N GLY A 218 31.34 -2.94 -33.90
CA GLY A 218 31.65 -2.76 -32.48
C GLY A 218 33.06 -3.11 -32.00
N GLY A 219 33.82 -3.87 -32.78
CA GLY A 219 35.16 -4.31 -32.43
C GLY A 219 36.27 -3.38 -32.93
N GLY A 220 36.37 -2.19 -32.35
CA GLY A 220 37.61 -1.40 -32.39
C GLY A 220 37.47 -0.05 -33.07
N SER A 221 37.43 1.02 -32.26
CA SER A 221 37.70 2.40 -32.65
C SER A 221 37.27 2.77 -34.09
N THR A 222 36.07 2.38 -34.52
CA THR A 222 35.44 3.02 -35.67
C THR A 222 34.66 4.19 -35.10
N THR A 223 35.23 5.36 -35.28
CA THR A 223 34.74 6.69 -34.95
C THR A 223 33.39 7.07 -35.58
N ASP A 224 32.65 6.12 -36.14
CA ASP A 224 31.37 6.40 -36.81
C ASP A 224 30.24 5.98 -35.87
N ALA A 225 29.84 6.96 -35.06
CA ALA A 225 28.71 6.87 -34.16
C ALA A 225 27.38 6.70 -34.91
N ASN A 226 26.30 6.47 -34.15
CA ASN A 226 24.89 6.67 -34.54
C ASN A 226 24.07 5.39 -34.78
N TYR A 227 24.46 4.24 -34.21
CA TYR A 227 23.77 2.97 -34.45
C TYR A 227 23.32 2.30 -33.14
N ILE A 228 22.18 1.60 -33.21
CA ILE A 228 21.62 0.76 -32.14
C ILE A 228 21.11 -0.58 -32.72
N THR A 229 20.94 -1.61 -31.91
CA THR A 229 20.23 -2.83 -32.34
C THR A 229 18.71 -2.63 -32.28
N ARG A 230 17.95 -3.43 -33.04
CA ARG A 230 16.48 -3.46 -32.92
C ARG A 230 16.00 -3.90 -31.54
N SER A 231 16.77 -4.73 -30.83
CA SER A 231 16.45 -5.13 -29.46
C SER A 231 16.61 -3.96 -28.49
N ASP A 232 17.62 -3.11 -28.70
CA ASP A 232 17.84 -1.93 -27.86
C ASP A 232 16.77 -0.84 -28.07
N MET A 233 16.12 -0.81 -29.23
CA MET A 233 15.03 0.14 -29.56
C MET A 233 13.94 0.18 -28.49
N ALA A 234 13.69 -0.95 -27.80
CA ALA A 234 12.70 -1.03 -26.72
C ALA A 234 12.95 -0.03 -25.57
N ASN A 235 14.21 0.37 -25.36
CA ASN A 235 14.66 1.27 -24.29
C ASN A 235 14.96 2.69 -24.79
N ILE A 236 14.64 3.00 -26.05
CA ILE A 236 14.95 4.28 -26.69
C ILE A 236 13.67 5.12 -26.82
N TRP A 237 13.80 6.39 -26.48
CA TRP A 237 12.75 7.40 -26.51
C TRP A 237 13.19 8.57 -27.39
N VAL A 238 12.23 9.33 -27.90
CA VAL A 238 12.44 10.51 -28.75
C VAL A 238 11.78 11.72 -28.09
N GLU A 239 12.50 12.84 -27.98
CA GLU A 239 11.94 14.11 -27.49
C GLU A 239 11.19 14.86 -28.61
N GLU A 240 9.93 15.21 -28.36
CA GLU A 240 9.08 16.05 -29.18
C GLU A 240 8.40 17.12 -28.32
N ASN A 241 8.62 18.40 -28.65
CA ASN A 241 7.97 19.55 -27.97
C ASN A 241 8.15 19.57 -26.43
N GLY A 242 9.29 19.12 -25.92
CA GLY A 242 9.59 19.09 -24.49
C GLY A 242 9.01 17.89 -23.74
N GLN A 243 8.33 16.97 -24.44
CA GLN A 243 7.93 15.66 -23.92
C GLN A 243 8.67 14.55 -24.66
N VAL A 244 8.69 13.34 -24.13
CA VAL A 244 9.35 12.18 -24.76
C VAL A 244 8.34 11.12 -25.11
N ARG A 245 8.45 10.48 -26.28
CA ARG A 245 7.66 9.31 -26.65
C ARG A 245 8.56 8.13 -26.97
N LYS A 246 8.02 6.92 -26.91
CA LYS A 246 8.77 5.73 -27.31
C LYS A 246 9.22 5.86 -28.77
N ALA A 247 10.44 5.44 -29.07
CA ALA A 247 10.95 5.48 -30.43
C ALA A 247 10.26 4.42 -31.29
N GLU A 248 9.87 4.81 -32.49
CA GLU A 248 9.28 3.94 -33.50
C GLU A 248 10.29 3.65 -34.59
N LEU A 249 10.06 2.59 -35.38
CA LEU A 249 10.94 2.25 -36.51
C LEU A 249 11.06 3.42 -37.52
N SER A 250 10.02 4.26 -37.60
CA SER A 250 9.97 5.47 -38.43
C SER A 250 10.97 6.54 -37.98
N ASP A 251 11.43 6.52 -36.72
CA ASP A 251 12.42 7.45 -36.19
C ASP A 251 13.86 7.10 -36.61
N PHE A 252 14.10 5.92 -37.18
CA PHE A 252 15.44 5.44 -37.56
C PHE A 252 15.58 5.29 -39.08
N ASP A 253 16.81 5.35 -39.57
CA ASP A 253 17.13 4.89 -40.93
C ASP A 253 17.36 3.36 -40.90
N THR A 254 16.84 2.67 -41.92
CA THR A 254 16.92 1.21 -42.04
C THR A 254 17.63 0.80 -43.33
N ASP A 255 18.47 -0.23 -43.27
CA ASP A 255 19.09 -0.85 -44.44
C ASP A 255 18.50 -2.26 -44.62
N PRO A 256 17.86 -2.58 -45.76
CA PRO A 256 17.35 -3.92 -46.04
C PRO A 256 18.40 -5.04 -45.96
N SER A 257 19.68 -4.69 -46.11
CA SER A 257 20.80 -5.63 -46.00
C SER A 257 21.28 -5.87 -44.57
N GLN A 258 20.85 -5.04 -43.60
CA GLN A 258 21.20 -5.14 -42.17
C GLN A 258 19.93 -5.09 -41.31
N SER A 259 19.13 -6.17 -41.37
CA SER A 259 17.79 -6.21 -40.77
C SER A 259 17.75 -6.02 -39.24
N ASN A 260 18.84 -6.23 -38.52
CA ASN A 260 18.88 -6.18 -37.05
C ASN A 260 19.43 -4.84 -36.47
N ILE A 261 19.88 -3.92 -37.33
CA ILE A 261 20.53 -2.67 -36.92
C ILE A 261 19.69 -1.47 -37.36
N LEU A 262 19.65 -0.43 -36.52
CA LEU A 262 18.97 0.83 -36.77
C LEU A 262 19.95 2.00 -36.66
N LYS A 263 19.83 2.97 -37.56
CA LYS A 263 20.65 4.18 -37.55
C LYS A 263 19.86 5.38 -37.03
N LEU A 264 20.44 6.11 -36.09
CA LEU A 264 19.90 7.35 -35.51
C LEU A 264 19.93 8.47 -36.56
N LYS A 265 18.80 9.18 -36.70
CA LYS A 265 18.65 10.31 -37.62
C LYS A 265 19.22 11.58 -37.02
N SER A 266 19.91 12.36 -37.85
CA SER A 266 20.36 13.70 -37.46
C SER A 266 19.15 14.62 -37.25
N GLY A 267 19.09 15.29 -36.10
CA GLY A 267 18.02 16.22 -35.74
C GLY A 267 16.89 15.62 -34.90
N VAL A 268 16.92 14.30 -34.66
CA VAL A 268 16.05 13.65 -33.68
C VAL A 268 16.82 13.53 -32.37
N LYS A 269 16.21 13.96 -31.27
CA LYS A 269 16.79 13.82 -29.93
C LYS A 269 16.38 12.48 -29.36
N TYR A 270 17.34 11.59 -29.17
CA TYR A 270 17.10 10.27 -28.59
C TYR A 270 17.49 10.26 -27.12
N ILE A 271 16.74 9.53 -26.31
CA ILE A 271 16.97 9.38 -24.88
C ILE A 271 16.91 7.89 -24.55
N GLN A 272 17.97 7.36 -23.94
CA GLN A 272 17.96 6.00 -23.43
C GLN A 272 17.45 6.02 -22.00
N GLN A 273 16.49 5.16 -21.70
CA GLN A 273 16.02 4.96 -20.33
C GLN A 273 17.18 4.49 -19.44
N SER A 274 17.41 5.18 -18.31
CA SER A 274 18.51 4.88 -17.41
C SER A 274 18.29 5.51 -16.04
N ASP A 275 18.70 4.79 -14.99
CA ASP A 275 18.76 5.27 -13.60
C ASP A 275 20.14 5.80 -13.19
N ALA A 276 21.05 5.97 -14.15
CA ALA A 276 22.38 6.48 -13.87
C ALA A 276 22.33 7.85 -13.18
N ALA A 277 23.34 8.17 -12.37
CA ALA A 277 23.39 9.41 -11.60
C ALA A 277 23.33 10.70 -12.46
N ASN A 278 23.66 10.60 -13.75
CA ASN A 278 23.59 11.68 -14.73
C ASN A 278 22.29 11.69 -15.57
N ALA A 279 21.34 10.77 -15.32
CA ALA A 279 20.07 10.75 -16.01
C ALA A 279 19.25 12.00 -15.69
N LYS A 280 18.70 12.64 -16.73
CA LYS A 280 17.80 13.79 -16.60
C LYS A 280 16.36 13.30 -16.56
N THR A 281 15.51 14.10 -15.94
CA THR A 281 14.06 13.89 -15.88
C THR A 281 13.37 14.56 -17.07
N TYR A 282 12.46 13.84 -17.71
CA TYR A 282 11.59 14.34 -18.79
C TYR A 282 10.12 13.95 -18.53
N SER A 283 9.19 14.69 -19.14
CA SER A 283 7.77 14.34 -19.21
C SER A 283 7.51 13.41 -20.39
N VAL A 284 6.68 12.37 -20.22
CA VAL A 284 6.32 11.49 -21.33
C VAL A 284 5.13 12.10 -22.10
N LYS A 285 5.11 11.93 -23.42
CA LYS A 285 4.02 12.35 -24.29
C LYS A 285 2.81 11.46 -24.02
N GLY A 286 1.70 12.08 -23.64
CA GLY A 286 0.49 11.37 -23.20
C GLY A 286 0.27 11.46 -21.69
N ASP A 287 1.28 11.87 -20.93
CA ASP A 287 1.11 12.20 -19.51
C ASP A 287 0.12 13.37 -19.37
N ILE A 288 -0.63 13.32 -18.28
CA ILE A 288 -1.52 14.41 -17.88
C ILE A 288 -0.66 15.58 -17.42
N ASP A 289 -0.82 16.72 -18.08
CA ASP A 289 -0.04 17.91 -17.81
C ASP A 289 -0.18 18.34 -16.34
N GLY A 290 0.95 18.53 -15.67
CA GLY A 290 1.05 18.91 -14.28
C GLY A 290 0.86 17.79 -13.26
N VAL A 291 0.40 16.59 -13.62
CA VAL A 291 0.10 15.54 -12.62
C VAL A 291 1.21 14.50 -12.53
N THR A 292 1.74 14.33 -11.32
CA THR A 292 2.71 13.28 -10.99
C THR A 292 2.33 12.49 -9.75
N VAL A 293 2.71 11.21 -9.72
CA VAL A 293 2.56 10.29 -8.60
C VAL A 293 3.90 9.60 -8.35
N GLY A 294 4.49 9.78 -7.18
CA GLY A 294 5.84 9.27 -6.88
C GLY A 294 6.89 9.89 -7.81
N ASP A 295 6.76 11.19 -8.07
CA ASP A 295 7.48 11.98 -9.06
C ASP A 295 7.23 11.58 -10.53
N LYS A 296 6.50 10.49 -10.82
CA LYS A 296 6.27 9.98 -12.18
C LYS A 296 5.06 10.64 -12.83
N GLY A 297 5.18 11.02 -14.10
CA GLY A 297 4.04 11.49 -14.88
C GLY A 297 3.08 10.33 -15.11
N VAL A 298 1.78 10.59 -15.04
CA VAL A 298 0.75 9.57 -15.16
C VAL A 298 -0.12 9.81 -16.38
N HIS A 299 -0.64 8.74 -16.99
CA HIS A 299 -1.55 8.80 -18.12
C HIS A 299 -2.80 7.94 -17.89
N ARG A 300 -3.85 8.19 -18.68
CA ARG A 300 -5.02 7.30 -18.75
C ARG A 300 -4.67 6.09 -19.62
N LEU A 301 -5.11 4.91 -19.20
CA LEU A 301 -4.84 3.68 -19.93
C LEU A 301 -5.37 3.77 -21.37
N THR A 302 -4.50 3.45 -22.32
CA THR A 302 -4.88 3.30 -23.75
C THR A 302 -5.69 2.02 -23.97
N GLU A 303 -6.39 1.90 -25.09
CA GLU A 303 -7.17 0.69 -25.41
C GLU A 303 -6.31 -0.59 -25.44
N GLU A 304 -5.04 -0.50 -25.88
CA GLU A 304 -4.09 -1.62 -25.83
C GLU A 304 -3.69 -1.98 -24.39
N GLU A 305 -3.48 -0.98 -23.54
CA GLU A 305 -3.18 -1.20 -22.11
C GLU A 305 -4.39 -1.74 -21.36
N LYS A 306 -5.61 -1.29 -21.69
CA LYS A 306 -6.85 -1.87 -21.16
C LYS A 306 -6.98 -3.35 -21.52
N GLN A 307 -6.64 -3.71 -22.75
CA GLN A 307 -6.64 -5.12 -23.16
C GLN A 307 -5.55 -5.93 -22.44
N THR A 308 -4.40 -5.32 -22.16
CA THR A 308 -3.26 -5.99 -21.52
C THR A 308 -3.47 -6.15 -20.01
N TYR A 309 -3.98 -5.13 -19.33
CA TYR A 309 -4.04 -5.06 -17.87
C TYR A 309 -5.46 -5.14 -17.29
N GLY A 310 -6.50 -5.15 -18.13
CA GLY A 310 -7.90 -5.18 -17.69
C GLY A 310 -8.22 -6.38 -16.80
N ASP A 311 -7.69 -7.56 -17.14
CA ASP A 311 -7.84 -8.76 -16.30
C ASP A 311 -7.14 -8.58 -14.94
N ALA A 312 -5.96 -7.97 -14.91
CA ALA A 312 -5.22 -7.70 -13.68
C ALA A 312 -5.97 -6.74 -12.75
N ILE A 313 -6.59 -5.71 -13.32
CA ILE A 313 -7.44 -4.75 -12.60
C ILE A 313 -8.66 -5.46 -12.04
N ALA A 314 -9.37 -6.27 -12.83
CA ALA A 314 -10.52 -7.04 -12.38
C ALA A 314 -10.18 -8.11 -11.33
N ASN A 315 -8.94 -8.60 -11.32
CA ASN A 315 -8.42 -9.56 -10.36
C ASN A 315 -7.92 -8.91 -9.06
N SER A 316 -7.64 -7.60 -9.05
CA SER A 316 -7.22 -6.86 -7.86
C SER A 316 -8.26 -6.87 -6.74
N GLY A 317 -9.55 -7.02 -7.09
CA GLY A 317 -10.66 -6.99 -6.14
C GLY A 317 -10.94 -5.62 -5.53
N LEU A 318 -10.34 -4.55 -6.06
CA LEU A 318 -10.57 -3.19 -5.61
C LEU A 318 -11.99 -2.73 -5.94
N GLN A 319 -12.62 -2.02 -5.00
CA GLN A 319 -14.00 -1.55 -5.09
C GLN A 319 -14.12 -0.13 -4.54
N ASP A 320 -15.10 0.62 -5.06
CA ASP A 320 -15.45 1.94 -4.54
C ASP A 320 -16.15 1.86 -3.17
N ALA A 321 -16.43 3.03 -2.57
CA ALA A 321 -17.11 3.12 -1.28
C ALA A 321 -18.56 2.59 -1.29
N GLN A 322 -19.14 2.34 -2.48
CA GLN A 322 -20.46 1.76 -2.68
C GLN A 322 -20.39 0.24 -2.95
N GLY A 323 -19.19 -0.34 -3.07
CA GLY A 323 -18.96 -1.76 -3.36
C GLY A 323 -18.98 -2.10 -4.85
N ASN A 324 -18.96 -1.11 -5.75
CA ASN A 324 -18.82 -1.38 -7.18
C ASN A 324 -17.34 -1.67 -7.51
N PRO A 325 -17.05 -2.68 -8.34
CA PRO A 325 -15.68 -2.98 -8.75
C PRO A 325 -15.12 -1.86 -9.63
N TYR A 326 -13.87 -1.48 -9.39
CA TYR A 326 -13.17 -0.55 -10.27
C TYR A 326 -12.84 -1.21 -11.61
N ASP A 327 -12.90 -0.42 -12.68
CA ASP A 327 -12.48 -0.82 -14.02
C ASP A 327 -11.26 -0.02 -14.48
N ALA A 328 -10.82 -0.26 -15.73
CA ALA A 328 -9.61 0.36 -16.26
C ALA A 328 -9.71 1.89 -16.45
N ASP A 329 -10.92 2.46 -16.54
CA ASP A 329 -11.15 3.89 -16.68
C ASP A 329 -11.04 4.65 -15.34
N ASP A 330 -11.03 3.92 -14.22
CA ASP A 330 -10.87 4.45 -12.85
C ASP A 330 -9.40 4.65 -12.43
N PHE A 331 -8.46 4.22 -13.26
CA PHE A 331 -7.02 4.29 -12.95
C PHE A 331 -6.27 5.27 -13.86
N TYR A 332 -5.27 5.91 -13.28
CA TYR A 332 -4.09 6.33 -14.02
C TYR A 332 -3.01 5.26 -13.93
N MET A 333 -2.09 5.29 -14.89
CA MET A 333 -0.96 4.38 -14.97
C MET A 333 0.33 5.17 -15.22
N TYR A 334 1.46 4.61 -14.78
CA TYR A 334 2.80 5.00 -15.20
C TYR A 334 3.73 3.79 -15.20
N TYR A 335 4.90 3.92 -15.84
CA TYR A 335 5.96 2.93 -15.76
C TYR A 335 7.03 3.38 -14.76
N ASP A 336 7.40 2.48 -13.83
CA ASP A 336 8.49 2.73 -12.91
C ASP A 336 9.85 2.77 -13.64
N ASN A 337 10.93 3.04 -12.90
CA ASN A 337 12.28 3.08 -13.48
C ASN A 337 12.70 1.75 -14.15
N LYS A 338 12.17 0.63 -13.66
CA LYS A 338 12.44 -0.73 -14.15
C LYS A 338 11.47 -1.16 -15.26
N ASN A 339 10.65 -0.23 -15.76
CA ASN A 339 9.64 -0.46 -16.78
C ASN A 339 8.51 -1.42 -16.33
N ASN A 340 8.20 -1.46 -15.02
CA ASN A 340 7.01 -2.15 -14.51
C ASN A 340 5.81 -1.21 -14.54
N ALA A 341 4.64 -1.72 -14.94
CA ALA A 341 3.39 -0.98 -14.91
C ALA A 341 2.91 -0.77 -13.46
N VAL A 342 2.62 0.48 -13.11
CA VAL A 342 2.10 0.89 -11.81
C VAL A 342 0.80 1.68 -12.02
N PHE A 343 -0.21 1.36 -11.21
CA PHE A 343 -1.55 1.89 -11.29
C PHE A 343 -1.86 2.71 -10.05
N VAL A 344 -2.68 3.74 -10.21
CA VAL A 344 -3.14 4.60 -9.12
C VAL A 344 -4.58 5.00 -9.39
N LEU A 345 -5.43 4.96 -8.38
CA LEU A 345 -6.82 5.37 -8.52
C LEU A 345 -6.91 6.87 -8.81
N ILE A 346 -7.74 7.23 -9.79
CA ILE A 346 -8.01 8.64 -10.10
C ILE A 346 -8.61 9.34 -8.88
N SER A 347 -9.48 8.66 -8.12
CA SER A 347 -10.06 9.18 -6.89
C SER A 347 -9.01 9.56 -5.85
N ASP A 348 -7.95 8.76 -5.69
CA ASP A 348 -6.87 9.02 -4.72
C ASP A 348 -5.99 10.19 -5.18
N VAL A 349 -5.76 10.32 -6.49
CA VAL A 349 -5.00 11.45 -7.04
C VAL A 349 -5.81 12.75 -6.90
N ASP A 350 -7.14 12.66 -7.00
CA ASP A 350 -8.05 13.80 -7.01
C ASP A 350 -8.65 14.19 -5.65
N ASP A 351 -8.32 13.46 -4.57
CA ASP A 351 -8.84 13.70 -3.22
C ASP A 351 -8.32 14.98 -2.53
N GLY A 352 -7.21 15.55 -3.02
CA GLY A 352 -6.56 16.74 -2.46
C GLY A 352 -5.61 16.48 -1.28
N ASN A 353 -5.39 15.23 -0.89
CA ASN A 353 -4.47 14.83 0.19
C ASN A 353 -3.00 14.79 -0.27
N ASN A 354 -2.74 15.00 -1.56
CA ASN A 354 -1.41 14.98 -2.18
C ASN A 354 -0.63 13.68 -1.92
N ASN A 355 -1.34 12.58 -1.68
CA ASN A 355 -0.78 11.25 -1.50
C ASN A 355 -1.74 10.23 -2.08
N ALA A 356 -1.22 9.15 -2.66
CA ALA A 356 -2.03 8.13 -3.29
C ALA A 356 -1.45 6.73 -3.08
N THR A 357 -2.35 5.77 -2.98
CA THR A 357 -1.98 4.35 -2.96
C THR A 357 -1.67 3.91 -4.39
N THR A 358 -0.54 3.23 -4.57
CA THR A 358 -0.14 2.70 -5.88
C THR A 358 -0.16 1.18 -5.88
N TYR A 359 -0.39 0.60 -7.05
CA TYR A 359 -0.51 -0.84 -7.24
C TYR A 359 0.40 -1.27 -8.39
N SER A 360 1.28 -2.24 -8.16
CA SER A 360 2.18 -2.77 -9.19
C SER A 360 1.52 -3.95 -9.90
N TYR A 361 1.69 -4.03 -11.22
CA TYR A 361 1.30 -5.21 -11.98
C TYR A 361 2.17 -6.42 -11.63
N VAL A 362 1.52 -7.56 -11.41
CA VAL A 362 2.16 -8.84 -11.18
C VAL A 362 1.62 -9.85 -12.19
N ALA A 363 2.48 -10.27 -13.11
CA ALA A 363 2.14 -11.29 -14.10
C ALA A 363 2.11 -12.68 -13.45
N ASN A 364 1.04 -13.44 -13.70
CA ASN A 364 0.86 -14.82 -13.23
C ASN A 364 1.22 -15.03 -11.74
N GLY A 365 0.89 -14.06 -10.90
CA GLY A 365 1.10 -14.08 -9.46
C GLY A 365 -0.05 -14.76 -8.72
N GLU A 366 0.19 -15.06 -7.45
CA GLU A 366 -0.87 -15.45 -6.54
C GLU A 366 -1.68 -14.21 -6.12
N TYR A 367 -3.00 -14.28 -6.22
CA TYR A 367 -3.87 -13.19 -5.79
C TYR A 367 -5.12 -13.72 -5.08
N THR A 368 -5.70 -12.87 -4.23
CA THR A 368 -6.94 -13.14 -3.51
C THR A 368 -8.05 -12.24 -4.00
N LYS A 369 -9.20 -12.81 -4.32
CA LYS A 369 -10.40 -12.06 -4.75
C LYS A 369 -11.59 -12.45 -3.91
N ASN A 370 -12.35 -11.46 -3.44
CA ASN A 370 -13.64 -11.73 -2.80
C ASN A 370 -14.74 -11.76 -3.87
N THR A 371 -15.50 -12.85 -3.90
CA THR A 371 -16.65 -13.04 -4.78
C THR A 371 -17.88 -13.42 -3.96
N THR A 372 -18.99 -12.77 -4.23
CA THR A 372 -20.29 -13.17 -3.68
C THR A 372 -20.97 -14.12 -4.65
N TYR A 373 -21.37 -15.28 -4.13
CA TYR A 373 -22.15 -16.28 -4.85
C TYR A 373 -23.57 -16.30 -4.27
N ASP A 374 -24.55 -16.10 -5.15
CA ASP A 374 -25.97 -16.18 -4.80
C ASP A 374 -26.53 -17.58 -5.13
N ASP A 375 -27.73 -17.88 -4.62
CA ASP A 375 -28.42 -19.18 -4.74
C ASP A 375 -27.57 -20.41 -4.35
N VAL A 376 -26.65 -20.27 -3.40
CA VAL A 376 -25.74 -21.36 -2.97
C VAL A 376 -26.49 -22.38 -2.12
N GLN A 377 -26.17 -23.67 -2.31
CA GLN A 377 -26.62 -24.75 -1.43
C GLN A 377 -25.56 -25.13 -0.41
N LEU A 378 -25.97 -25.27 0.85
CA LEU A 378 -25.10 -25.67 1.95
C LEU A 378 -25.51 -27.02 2.51
N THR A 379 -24.52 -27.90 2.76
CA THR A 379 -24.73 -29.15 3.49
C THR A 379 -24.13 -29.03 4.88
N PHE A 380 -24.92 -29.37 5.90
CA PHE A 380 -24.54 -29.27 7.30
C PHE A 380 -24.24 -30.64 7.90
N ASP A 381 -23.25 -30.70 8.78
CA ASP A 381 -23.01 -31.85 9.64
C ASP A 381 -24.18 -31.99 10.63
N PRO A 382 -24.88 -33.13 10.66
CA PRO A 382 -26.03 -33.33 11.53
C PRO A 382 -25.69 -33.34 13.04
N THR A 383 -24.41 -33.47 13.40
CA THR A 383 -23.96 -33.60 14.79
C THR A 383 -23.64 -32.25 15.42
N ASN A 384 -22.97 -31.37 14.67
CA ASN A 384 -22.44 -30.10 15.18
C ASN A 384 -22.98 -28.86 14.43
N GLY A 385 -23.79 -29.05 13.38
CA GLY A 385 -24.41 -27.97 12.60
C GLY A 385 -23.44 -27.17 11.75
N ARG A 386 -22.18 -27.59 11.59
CA ARG A 386 -21.19 -26.90 10.75
C ARG A 386 -21.38 -27.23 9.29
N ILE A 387 -21.01 -26.30 8.42
CA ILE A 387 -21.03 -26.52 6.97
C ILE A 387 -19.90 -27.52 6.61
N THR A 388 -20.25 -28.53 5.81
CA THR A 388 -19.32 -29.57 5.33
C THR A 388 -19.13 -29.53 3.82
N GLN A 389 -20.09 -28.94 3.10
CA GLN A 389 -20.01 -28.74 1.66
C GLN A 389 -20.79 -27.49 1.28
N ILE A 390 -20.24 -26.78 0.29
CA ILE A 390 -20.88 -25.69 -0.42
C ILE A 390 -21.05 -26.10 -1.88
N ALA A 391 -22.22 -25.86 -2.46
CA ALA A 391 -22.49 -26.13 -3.87
C ALA A 391 -22.87 -24.83 -4.57
N ILE A 392 -22.00 -24.40 -5.49
CA ILE A 392 -22.13 -23.14 -6.23
C ILE A 392 -22.90 -23.41 -7.53
N PRO A 393 -23.98 -22.66 -7.84
CA PRO A 393 -24.75 -22.85 -9.06
C PRO A 393 -23.98 -22.31 -10.27
N THR A 394 -24.16 -22.96 -11.41
CA THR A 394 -23.78 -22.45 -12.73
C THR A 394 -25.04 -22.15 -13.52
N TYR A 395 -25.21 -20.93 -14.00
CA TYR A 395 -26.43 -20.53 -14.72
C TYR A 395 -26.31 -20.75 -16.23
N ALA A 396 -27.40 -21.15 -16.85
CA ALA A 396 -27.55 -21.14 -18.30
C ALA A 396 -27.83 -19.70 -18.80
N ALA A 397 -27.74 -19.49 -20.12
CA ALA A 397 -27.96 -18.19 -20.74
C ALA A 397 -29.37 -17.61 -20.52
N ASP A 398 -30.34 -18.44 -20.13
CA ASP A 398 -31.70 -18.05 -19.78
C ASP A 398 -31.90 -17.71 -18.29
N GLY A 399 -30.82 -17.74 -17.49
CA GLY A 399 -30.84 -17.46 -16.06
C GLY A 399 -31.27 -18.64 -15.18
N THR A 400 -31.52 -19.82 -15.75
CA THR A 400 -31.83 -21.02 -14.96
C THR A 400 -30.56 -21.70 -14.45
N VAL A 401 -30.61 -22.34 -13.27
CA VAL A 401 -29.48 -23.13 -12.77
C VAL A 401 -29.30 -24.37 -13.64
N SER A 402 -28.13 -24.46 -14.29
CA SER A 402 -27.76 -25.55 -15.20
C SER A 402 -27.08 -26.72 -14.49
N SER A 403 -26.24 -26.44 -13.49
CA SER A 403 -25.48 -27.43 -12.75
C SER A 403 -24.97 -26.85 -11.42
N TRP A 404 -24.48 -27.73 -10.55
CA TRP A 404 -23.93 -27.38 -9.24
C TRP A 404 -22.50 -27.88 -9.14
N THR A 405 -21.61 -27.01 -8.67
CA THR A 405 -20.22 -27.37 -8.39
C THR A 405 -20.05 -27.47 -6.88
N ALA A 406 -19.91 -28.71 -6.40
CA ALA A 406 -19.77 -28.99 -4.97
C ALA A 406 -18.31 -28.96 -4.52
N ILE A 407 -18.05 -28.24 -3.42
CA ILE A 407 -16.74 -28.07 -2.80
C ILE A 407 -16.87 -28.53 -1.34
N SER A 408 -16.08 -29.53 -0.97
CA SER A 408 -15.97 -29.96 0.43
C SER A 408 -15.18 -28.92 1.23
N VAL A 409 -15.70 -28.57 2.42
CA VAL A 409 -15.10 -27.56 3.29
C VAL A 409 -14.84 -28.10 4.69
N SER A 410 -13.78 -27.61 5.31
CA SER A 410 -13.45 -27.85 6.71
C SER A 410 -13.59 -26.57 7.51
N ALA A 411 -14.11 -26.69 8.74
CA ALA A 411 -14.26 -25.57 9.65
C ALA A 411 -13.09 -25.48 10.63
N GLU A 412 -12.57 -24.28 10.82
CA GLU A 412 -11.59 -23.94 11.84
C GLU A 412 -12.10 -22.77 12.67
N THR A 413 -11.87 -22.81 13.99
CA THR A 413 -12.13 -21.65 14.84
C THR A 413 -10.87 -20.78 14.82
N VAL A 414 -10.98 -19.59 14.27
CA VAL A 414 -9.89 -18.62 14.17
C VAL A 414 -10.15 -17.51 15.19
N THR A 415 -9.10 -17.02 15.85
CA THR A 415 -9.19 -15.89 16.78
C THR A 415 -8.58 -14.66 16.11
N ASP A 416 -9.28 -13.53 16.14
CA ASP A 416 -8.72 -12.24 15.75
C ASP A 416 -7.83 -11.70 16.87
N ASP A 417 -6.58 -12.16 16.88
CA ASP A 417 -5.59 -11.82 17.92
C ASP A 417 -5.33 -10.31 17.99
N ALA A 418 -5.39 -9.59 16.86
CA ALA A 418 -5.16 -8.15 16.84
C ALA A 418 -6.30 -7.38 17.51
N ALA A 419 -7.55 -7.75 17.22
CA ALA A 419 -8.72 -7.15 17.87
C ALA A 419 -8.78 -7.50 19.37
N TYR A 420 -8.41 -8.73 19.73
CA TYR A 420 -8.31 -9.13 21.14
C TYR A 420 -7.25 -8.34 21.91
N GLU A 421 -6.05 -8.19 21.32
CA GLU A 421 -4.94 -7.45 21.93
C GLU A 421 -5.27 -5.96 22.10
N ASP A 422 -5.91 -5.32 21.11
CA ASP A 422 -6.38 -3.93 21.23
C ASP A 422 -7.42 -3.77 22.36
N ALA A 423 -8.39 -4.69 22.43
CA ALA A 423 -9.37 -4.71 23.51
C ALA A 423 -8.74 -4.94 24.89
N TYR A 424 -7.70 -5.76 24.95
CA TYR A 424 -6.96 -6.03 26.18
C TYR A 424 -6.15 -4.81 26.63
N ASN A 425 -5.44 -4.15 25.71
CA ASN A 425 -4.73 -2.90 25.97
C ASN A 425 -5.67 -1.80 26.50
N LYS A 426 -6.86 -1.70 25.91
CA LYS A 426 -7.90 -0.78 26.41
C LYS A 426 -8.35 -1.16 27.83
N TYR A 427 -8.56 -2.44 28.11
CA TYR A 427 -8.91 -2.92 29.45
C TYR A 427 -7.82 -2.58 30.48
N GLU A 428 -6.54 -2.77 30.17
CA GLU A 428 -5.43 -2.41 31.06
C GLU A 428 -5.44 -0.91 31.37
N TYR A 429 -5.61 -0.07 30.35
CA TYR A 429 -5.69 1.37 30.53
C TYR A 429 -6.89 1.81 31.38
N ASP A 430 -8.08 1.25 31.12
CA ASP A 430 -9.29 1.54 31.89
C ASP A 430 -9.15 1.08 33.34
N THR A 431 -8.48 -0.06 33.57
CA THR A 431 -8.18 -0.58 34.92
C THR A 431 -7.23 0.34 35.66
N TYR A 432 -6.17 0.82 35.00
CA TYR A 432 -5.25 1.79 35.59
C TYR A 432 -5.95 3.09 35.99
N LEU A 433 -6.81 3.63 35.12
CA LEU A 433 -7.60 4.83 35.42
C LEU A 433 -8.58 4.62 36.58
N TYR A 434 -9.24 3.46 36.62
CA TYR A 434 -10.14 3.08 37.70
C TYR A 434 -9.40 3.04 39.05
N ASP A 435 -8.25 2.37 39.10
CA ASP A 435 -7.42 2.29 40.30
C ASP A 435 -6.89 3.65 40.75
N GLN A 436 -6.47 4.49 39.80
CA GLN A 436 -6.03 5.85 40.10
C GLN A 436 -7.16 6.68 40.72
N LYS A 437 -8.35 6.66 40.11
CA LYS A 437 -9.53 7.37 40.65
C LYS A 437 -9.94 6.85 42.02
N ASN A 438 -9.91 5.54 42.24
CA ASN A 438 -10.21 4.97 43.55
C ASN A 438 -9.22 5.42 44.62
N LYS A 439 -7.90 5.42 44.31
CA LYS A 439 -6.87 5.95 45.21
C LYS A 439 -7.10 7.42 45.51
N GLU A 440 -7.44 8.21 44.50
CA GLU A 440 -7.73 9.64 44.65
C GLU A 440 -8.97 9.90 45.51
N ILE A 441 -10.08 9.17 45.27
CA ILE A 441 -11.31 9.28 46.08
C ILE A 441 -11.04 8.89 47.54
N ASN A 442 -10.31 7.80 47.77
CA ASN A 442 -9.94 7.37 49.11
C ASN A 442 -9.09 8.41 49.83
N ALA A 443 -8.07 8.96 49.16
CA ALA A 443 -7.22 10.02 49.72
C ALA A 443 -8.01 11.30 50.03
N LYS A 444 -8.88 11.75 49.11
CA LYS A 444 -9.74 12.93 49.35
C LYS A 444 -10.73 12.71 50.49
N THR A 445 -11.29 11.50 50.59
CA THR A 445 -12.20 11.14 51.68
C THR A 445 -11.48 11.20 53.02
N GLU A 446 -10.23 10.70 53.10
CA GLU A 446 -9.42 10.76 54.31
C GLU A 446 -9.10 12.21 54.70
N VAL A 447 -8.75 13.07 53.74
CA VAL A 447 -8.51 14.50 53.99
C VAL A 447 -9.76 15.19 54.52
N ILE A 448 -10.93 14.98 53.89
CA ILE A 448 -12.20 15.58 54.34
C ILE A 448 -12.56 15.11 55.76
N GLN A 449 -12.34 13.84 56.08
CA GLN A 449 -12.57 13.31 57.44
C GLN A 449 -11.64 13.96 58.47
N GLN A 450 -10.37 14.18 58.12
CA GLN A 450 -9.42 14.88 58.99
C GLN A 450 -9.78 16.35 59.17
N GLU A 451 -10.20 17.03 58.11
CA GLU A 451 -10.67 18.42 58.15
C GLU A 451 -11.93 18.58 59.00
N ASP A 452 -12.94 17.71 58.81
CA ASP A 452 -14.17 17.75 59.62
C ASP A 452 -13.86 17.54 61.11
N LYS A 453 -12.97 16.59 61.43
CA LYS A 453 -12.50 16.36 62.81
C LYS A 453 -11.79 17.59 63.39
N ASN A 454 -10.96 18.26 62.61
CA ASN A 454 -10.28 19.49 63.05
C ASN A 454 -11.27 20.64 63.28
N LEU A 455 -12.27 20.79 62.42
CA LEU A 455 -13.34 21.78 62.58
C LEU A 455 -14.21 21.49 63.80
N GLU A 456 -14.55 20.22 64.05
CA GLU A 456 -15.27 19.79 65.25
C GLU A 456 -14.50 20.14 66.53
N LEU A 457 -13.20 19.88 66.57
CA LEU A 457 -12.35 20.26 67.71
C LEU A 457 -12.27 21.78 67.91
N LYS A 458 -12.22 22.56 66.82
CA LYS A 458 -12.27 24.03 66.88
C LYS A 458 -13.62 24.52 67.42
N LEU A 459 -14.72 23.94 66.95
CA LEU A 459 -16.07 24.28 67.39
C LEU A 459 -16.26 24.00 68.89
N GLN A 460 -15.79 22.83 69.37
CA GLN A 460 -15.82 22.50 70.80
C GLN A 460 -15.04 23.49 71.66
N ARG A 461 -13.88 23.98 71.18
CA ARG A 461 -13.11 25.02 71.89
C ARG A 461 -13.86 26.34 71.93
N LEU A 462 -14.43 26.75 70.81
CA LEU A 462 -15.25 27.96 70.69
C LEU A 462 -16.47 27.92 71.62
N ASP A 463 -17.18 26.79 71.70
CA ASP A 463 -18.32 26.63 72.61
C ASP A 463 -17.89 26.72 74.08
N ASN A 464 -16.76 26.12 74.45
CA ASN A 464 -16.21 26.25 75.80
C ASN A 464 -15.84 27.72 76.13
N GLU A 465 -15.19 28.43 75.21
CA GLU A 465 -14.89 29.87 75.37
C GLU A 465 -16.16 30.70 75.47
N ARG A 466 -17.17 30.41 74.63
CA ARG A 466 -18.46 31.10 74.66
C ARG A 466 -19.15 30.94 76.01
N THR A 467 -19.19 29.72 76.55
CA THR A 467 -19.77 29.45 77.88
C THR A 467 -19.02 30.22 78.97
N GLN A 468 -17.68 30.26 78.93
CA GLN A 468 -16.90 31.05 79.89
C GLN A 468 -17.22 32.56 79.80
N ILE A 469 -17.28 33.12 78.59
CA ILE A 469 -17.63 34.53 78.39
C ILE A 469 -19.07 34.82 78.82
N THR A 470 -20.03 33.93 78.55
CA THR A 470 -21.41 34.08 79.04
C THR A 470 -21.44 34.17 80.56
N THR A 471 -20.73 33.27 81.26
CA THR A 471 -20.62 33.34 82.73
C THR A 471 -19.95 34.63 83.20
N GLU A 472 -18.94 35.14 82.49
CA GLU A 472 -18.31 36.44 82.79
C GLU A 472 -19.29 37.62 82.59
N ILE A 473 -20.09 37.59 81.51
CA ILE A 473 -21.15 38.57 81.24
C ILE A 473 -22.16 38.57 82.37
N GLU A 474 -22.71 37.41 82.76
CA GLU A 474 -23.69 37.28 83.84
C GLU A 474 -23.14 37.82 85.17
N ALA A 475 -21.86 37.56 85.47
CA ALA A 475 -21.20 38.08 86.66
C ALA A 475 -21.04 39.61 86.61
N VAL A 476 -20.68 40.19 85.46
CA VAL A 476 -20.54 41.64 85.29
C VAL A 476 -21.90 42.34 85.31
N GLU A 477 -22.93 41.77 84.68
CA GLU A 477 -24.31 42.26 84.72
C GLU A 477 -24.84 42.31 86.15
N LYS A 478 -24.59 41.25 86.94
CA LYS A 478 -24.93 41.24 88.36
C LYS A 478 -24.27 42.40 89.12
N VAL A 479 -22.97 42.63 88.90
CA VAL A 479 -22.25 43.74 89.55
C VAL A 479 -22.79 45.12 89.11
N ILE A 480 -23.22 45.27 87.86
CA ILE A 480 -23.86 46.49 87.38
C ILE A 480 -25.22 46.68 88.08
N ASN A 481 -26.04 45.64 88.15
CA ASN A 481 -27.35 45.67 88.82
C ASN A 481 -27.22 46.00 90.31
N ASP A 482 -26.27 45.38 91.02
CA ASP A 482 -25.99 45.67 92.43
C ASP A 482 -25.60 47.14 92.65
N ASN A 483 -24.79 47.73 91.75
CA ASN A 483 -24.40 49.14 91.83
C ASN A 483 -25.56 50.11 91.50
N ILE A 484 -26.43 49.74 90.56
CA ILE A 484 -27.64 50.51 90.24
C ILE A 484 -28.59 50.50 91.44
N GLU A 485 -28.85 49.33 92.03
CA GLU A 485 -29.73 49.19 93.20
C GLU A 485 -29.20 49.96 94.41
N ALA A 486 -27.89 49.88 94.66
CA ALA A 486 -27.23 50.68 95.69
C ALA A 486 -27.38 52.18 95.44
N SER A 487 -27.19 52.63 94.20
CA SER A 487 -27.36 54.04 93.81
C SER A 487 -28.81 54.51 94.01
N TYR A 488 -29.81 53.73 93.58
CA TYR A 488 -31.23 54.06 93.77
C TYR A 488 -31.63 54.13 95.26
N LYS A 489 -31.15 53.21 96.10
CA LYS A 489 -31.40 53.23 97.55
C LYS A 489 -30.86 54.48 98.23
N THR A 490 -29.77 55.06 97.74
CA THR A 490 -29.24 56.35 98.23
C THR A 490 -30.04 57.57 97.78
N PHE A 491 -30.84 57.48 96.72
CA PHE A 491 -31.66 58.60 96.22
C PHE A 491 -33.15 58.52 96.62
N SER A 492 -33.63 57.37 97.09
CA SER A 492 -35.02 57.19 97.57
C SER A 492 -35.19 57.33 99.09
N GLY A 493 -34.17 57.83 99.80
CA GLY A 493 -34.14 58.04 101.24
C GLY A 493 -34.42 59.48 101.64
#